data_AF-A0A520CNX2-F1
#
_entry.id   AF-A0A520CNX2-F1
#
_cell.length_a   1.000
_cell.length_b   1.000
_cell.length_c   1.000
_cell.angle_alpha   90.00
_cell.angle_beta   90.00
_cell.angle_gamma   90.00
#
_symmetry.space_group_name_H-M   'P 1'
#
loop_
_entity.id
_entity.type
_entity.pdbx_description
1 polymer ?
#
loop_
_entity_poly.entity_id
_entity_poly.type
_entity_poly.pdbx_seq_one_letter_code
_entity_poly.pdbx_strand_id
1 'polypeptide(L)'
;MHTTQYTFQGDPALTFYKPEKPDFEVLCQYADRFYILGSGSTAKRNMLVEFDIRTAKFLTKDLTATYKKLKGISEINDENFNIEGAVFNGQSWLLFNRGNGNDSKNGIFRIFDKELANAENITFTTLKLPNINHIESSFTDAVLLNDDIFFVSTAEDTESTYADGEILGSFIGSINSKTLNLNFTYRIPGLHKFEGITLFKKADKTLEFLLCEDRDTDELKTIVYKLTLSV
;
A
#
# COMPACT_ATOMS: atom_id res chain seq x y z
N MET A 1 14.63 1.52 -16.99
CA MET A 1 14.15 0.83 -15.78
C MET A 1 14.57 -0.62 -15.88
N HIS A 2 15.19 -1.16 -14.83
CA HIS A 2 15.61 -2.56 -14.78
C HIS A 2 15.11 -3.18 -13.48
N THR A 3 14.66 -4.43 -13.54
CA THR A 3 14.30 -5.25 -12.37
C THR A 3 15.32 -6.38 -12.20
N THR A 4 15.72 -6.66 -10.96
CA THR A 4 16.59 -7.80 -10.63
C THR A 4 15.97 -8.60 -9.51
N GLN A 5 15.97 -9.92 -9.62
CA GLN A 5 15.32 -10.82 -8.68
C GLN A 5 16.27 -11.33 -7.60
N TYR A 6 15.84 -11.33 -6.35
CA TYR A 6 16.51 -11.96 -5.22
C TYR A 6 15.55 -12.94 -4.53
N THR A 7 16.05 -14.11 -4.13
CA THR A 7 15.27 -15.12 -3.41
C THR A 7 15.74 -15.18 -1.97
N PHE A 8 14.80 -15.05 -1.03
CA PHE A 8 15.05 -15.20 0.40
C PHE A 8 14.34 -16.47 0.90
N GLN A 9 15.05 -17.25 1.72
CA GLN A 9 14.51 -18.40 2.43
C GLN A 9 14.55 -18.07 3.93
N GLY A 10 13.37 -17.96 4.55
CA GLY A 10 13.24 -17.74 5.98
C GLY A 10 13.26 -19.06 6.76
N ASP A 11 13.62 -18.99 8.05
CA ASP A 11 13.18 -20.01 9.01
C ASP A 11 11.67 -19.88 9.22
N PRO A 12 10.90 -20.98 9.37
CA PRO A 12 9.46 -20.90 9.52
C PRO A 12 9.10 -20.04 10.74
N ALA A 13 8.42 -18.92 10.50
CA ALA A 13 7.68 -18.24 11.55
C ALA A 13 6.71 -19.25 12.19
N LEU A 14 6.49 -19.15 13.51
CA LEU A 14 5.50 -19.95 14.23
C LEU A 14 4.21 -20.04 13.40
N THR A 15 3.78 -21.26 13.08
CA THR A 15 2.58 -21.50 12.29
C THR A 15 1.36 -21.05 13.08
N PHE A 16 0.84 -19.85 12.80
CA PHE A 16 -0.42 -19.38 13.37
C PHE A 16 -1.59 -20.05 12.64
N TYR A 17 -2.65 -20.40 13.38
CA TYR A 17 -3.87 -20.95 12.82
C TYR A 17 -4.54 -19.87 11.93
N LYS A 18 -4.74 -20.15 10.62
CA LYS A 18 -5.27 -19.19 9.61
C LYS A 18 -6.46 -18.30 10.07
N PRO A 19 -7.42 -18.77 10.88
CA PRO A 19 -8.56 -17.97 11.35
C PRO A 19 -8.26 -16.86 12.38
N GLU A 20 -7.07 -16.86 13.00
CA GLU A 20 -6.72 -15.91 14.08
C GLU A 20 -5.76 -14.80 13.65
N LYS A 21 -5.20 -14.86 12.43
CA LYS A 21 -4.29 -13.82 11.93
C LYS A 21 -5.10 -12.53 11.73
N PRO A 22 -4.75 -11.42 12.39
CA PRO A 22 -5.28 -10.12 12.01
C PRO A 22 -4.79 -9.82 10.60
N ASP A 23 -5.75 -9.52 9.73
CA ASP A 23 -5.49 -9.34 8.32
C ASP A 23 -5.02 -7.90 8.08
N PHE A 24 -3.74 -7.76 7.75
CA PHE A 24 -3.07 -6.49 7.57
C PHE A 24 -2.69 -6.34 6.11
N GLU A 25 -3.00 -5.19 5.54
CA GLU A 25 -2.73 -4.89 4.13
C GLU A 25 -1.73 -3.72 3.99
N VAL A 26 -1.29 -3.16 5.12
CA VAL A 26 -0.44 -1.96 5.12
C VAL A 26 0.67 -2.10 6.13
N LEU A 27 1.90 -1.80 5.69
CA LEU A 27 3.06 -1.64 6.54
C LEU A 27 3.82 -0.37 6.15
N CYS A 28 3.92 0.60 7.07
CA CYS A 28 4.77 1.77 6.84
C CYS A 28 5.66 2.06 8.06
N GLN A 29 6.77 2.74 7.82
CA GLN A 29 7.77 3.03 8.85
C GLN A 29 7.94 4.54 9.01
N TYR A 30 8.07 4.98 10.26
CA TYR A 30 8.61 6.30 10.58
C TYR A 30 9.56 6.21 11.77
N ALA A 31 10.80 6.67 11.58
CA ALA A 31 11.89 6.50 12.53
C ALA A 31 12.00 5.03 12.99
N ASP A 32 12.01 4.76 14.29
CA ASP A 32 12.15 3.42 14.87
C ASP A 32 10.82 2.70 15.12
N ARG A 33 9.77 3.08 14.38
CA ARG A 33 8.43 2.50 14.54
C ARG A 33 7.86 2.03 13.22
N PHE A 34 7.29 0.83 13.27
CA PHE A 34 6.40 0.33 12.23
C PHE A 34 4.94 0.60 12.62
N TYR A 35 4.15 0.94 11.62
CA TYR A 35 2.73 1.13 11.69
C TYR A 35 2.09 0.13 10.74
N ILE A 36 1.26 -0.76 11.29
CA ILE A 36 0.66 -1.87 10.57
C ILE A 36 -0.85 -1.70 10.62
N LEU A 37 -1.50 -1.56 9.47
CA LEU A 37 -2.92 -1.26 9.40
C LEU A 37 -3.68 -2.39 8.70
N GLY A 38 -4.87 -2.69 9.21
CA GLY A 38 -5.86 -3.41 8.42
C GLY A 38 -6.51 -2.48 7.40
N SER A 39 -7.01 -3.04 6.30
CA SER A 39 -7.54 -2.23 5.19
C SER A 39 -8.90 -1.58 5.43
N GLY A 40 -9.62 -1.97 6.47
CA GLY A 40 -10.96 -1.45 6.79
C GLY A 40 -12.09 -1.96 5.89
N SER A 41 -11.82 -2.93 5.01
CA SER A 41 -12.83 -3.59 4.17
C SER A 41 -13.81 -4.45 4.98
N THR A 42 -13.41 -4.90 6.18
CA THR A 42 -14.30 -5.58 7.14
C THR A 42 -14.08 -5.05 8.55
N ALA A 43 -15.04 -5.29 9.45
CA ALA A 43 -14.93 -4.86 10.86
C ALA A 43 -13.69 -5.44 11.58
N LYS A 44 -13.19 -6.60 11.15
CA LYS A 44 -11.98 -7.23 11.74
C LYS A 44 -10.68 -6.56 11.26
N ARG A 45 -10.74 -5.75 10.19
CA ARG A 45 -9.62 -5.04 9.58
C ARG A 45 -9.55 -3.57 9.99
N ASN A 46 -10.21 -3.17 11.08
CA ASN A 46 -10.20 -1.81 11.62
C ASN A 46 -9.17 -1.64 12.75
N MET A 47 -7.90 -1.98 12.52
CA MET A 47 -6.87 -1.95 13.54
C MET A 47 -5.59 -1.29 13.04
N LEU A 48 -4.95 -0.52 13.93
CA LEU A 48 -3.57 -0.06 13.81
C LEU A 48 -2.72 -0.74 14.88
N VAL A 49 -1.59 -1.32 14.49
CA VAL A 49 -0.52 -1.74 15.39
C VAL A 49 0.66 -0.78 15.25
N GLU A 50 1.11 -0.21 16.37
CA GLU A 50 2.36 0.52 16.44
C GLU A 50 3.42 -0.37 17.09
N PHE A 51 4.46 -0.73 16.36
CA PHE A 51 5.55 -1.58 16.85
C PHE A 51 6.85 -0.78 16.96
N ASP A 52 7.42 -0.73 18.15
CA ASP A 52 8.69 -0.05 18.45
C ASP A 52 9.85 -1.03 18.28
N ILE A 53 10.71 -0.77 17.28
CA ILE A 53 11.79 -1.67 16.87
C ILE A 53 12.86 -1.81 17.97
N ARG A 54 13.09 -0.74 18.75
CA ARG A 54 14.15 -0.73 19.78
C ARG A 54 13.76 -1.53 21.01
N THR A 55 12.48 -1.49 21.36
CA THR A 55 11.97 -2.11 22.59
C THR A 55 11.21 -3.40 22.35
N ALA A 56 10.93 -3.74 21.08
CA ALA A 56 10.05 -4.84 20.66
C ALA A 56 8.65 -4.79 21.30
N LYS A 57 8.20 -3.60 21.74
CA LYS A 57 6.87 -3.38 22.29
C LYS A 57 5.90 -2.96 21.21
N PHE A 58 4.65 -3.35 21.35
CA PHE A 58 3.58 -2.89 20.48
C PHE A 58 2.38 -2.36 21.24
N LEU A 59 1.60 -1.52 20.55
CA LEU A 59 0.30 -1.02 20.98
C LEU A 59 -0.69 -1.23 19.84
N THR A 60 -1.93 -1.53 20.19
CA THR A 60 -3.03 -1.69 19.23
C THR A 60 -4.06 -0.60 19.44
N LYS A 61 -4.59 -0.06 18.34
CA LYS A 61 -5.64 0.98 18.35
C LYS A 61 -6.76 0.58 17.40
N ASP A 62 -7.98 0.85 17.80
CA ASP A 62 -9.18 0.65 16.97
C ASP A 62 -9.33 1.84 16.00
N LEU A 63 -9.47 1.55 14.71
CA LEU A 63 -9.65 2.54 13.65
C LEU A 63 -11.12 2.65 13.19
N THR A 64 -12.06 1.94 13.80
CA THR A 64 -13.46 1.86 13.37
C THR A 64 -14.11 3.24 13.23
N ALA A 65 -13.90 4.12 14.20
CA ALA A 65 -14.43 5.48 14.15
C ALA A 65 -13.79 6.30 13.01
N THR A 66 -12.47 6.25 12.87
CA THR A 66 -11.75 6.93 11.79
C THR A 66 -12.17 6.42 10.42
N TYR A 67 -12.17 5.11 10.18
CA TYR A 67 -12.53 4.53 8.89
C TYR A 67 -13.99 4.81 8.51
N LYS A 68 -14.92 4.85 9.48
CA LYS A 68 -16.29 5.33 9.23
C LYS A 68 -16.32 6.78 8.72
N LYS A 69 -15.48 7.67 9.26
CA LYS A 69 -15.36 9.04 8.76
C LYS A 69 -14.72 9.09 7.38
N LEU A 70 -13.67 8.31 7.13
CA LEU A 70 -13.03 8.23 5.81
C LEU A 70 -14.04 7.84 4.73
N LYS A 71 -14.84 6.79 4.98
CA LYS A 71 -15.95 6.37 4.11
C LYS A 71 -16.96 7.49 3.86
N GLY A 72 -17.38 8.18 4.93
CA GLY A 72 -18.31 9.32 4.81
C GLY A 72 -17.76 10.50 4.00
N ILE A 73 -16.48 10.85 4.16
CA ILE A 73 -15.83 11.96 3.46
C ILE A 73 -15.58 11.64 1.98
N SER A 74 -15.24 10.39 1.68
CA SER A 74 -14.90 9.94 0.32
C SER A 74 -16.11 9.47 -0.50
N GLU A 75 -17.25 9.27 0.15
CA GLU A 75 -18.42 8.61 -0.43
C GLU A 75 -18.06 7.24 -1.03
N ILE A 76 -17.14 6.51 -0.36
CA ILE A 76 -16.79 5.13 -0.67
C ILE A 76 -17.53 4.25 0.34
N ASN A 77 -18.35 3.34 -0.16
CA ASN A 77 -19.12 2.44 0.67
C ASN A 77 -18.26 1.31 1.28
N ASP A 78 -18.86 0.48 2.14
CA ASP A 78 -18.14 -0.61 2.81
C ASP A 78 -17.57 -1.66 1.86
N GLU A 79 -18.18 -1.87 0.69
CA GLU A 79 -17.73 -2.85 -0.32
C GLU A 79 -16.50 -2.38 -1.09
N ASN A 80 -16.31 -1.06 -1.20
CA ASN A 80 -15.25 -0.43 -2.01
C ASN A 80 -14.13 0.19 -1.19
N PHE A 81 -14.30 0.31 0.14
CA PHE A 81 -13.29 0.88 1.01
C PHE A 81 -12.22 -0.16 1.35
N ASN A 82 -11.00 0.07 0.89
CA ASN A 82 -9.90 -0.86 1.06
C ASN A 82 -8.57 -0.10 1.03
N ILE A 83 -7.99 0.16 2.20
CA ILE A 83 -6.67 0.82 2.31
C ILE A 83 -5.57 -0.21 2.07
N GLU A 84 -4.72 0.03 1.08
CA GLU A 84 -3.58 -0.84 0.68
C GLU A 84 -2.23 -0.13 0.85
N GLY A 85 -2.22 1.14 1.24
CA GLY A 85 -0.98 1.87 1.44
C GLY A 85 -1.12 2.94 2.50
N ALA A 86 -0.02 3.23 3.18
CA ALA A 86 0.07 4.36 4.08
C ALA A 86 1.46 5.00 4.08
N VAL A 87 1.47 6.30 4.29
CA VAL A 87 2.67 7.08 4.56
C VAL A 87 2.43 7.87 5.85
N PHE A 88 3.42 7.87 6.74
CA PHE A 88 3.44 8.71 7.93
C PHE A 88 4.77 9.47 8.03
N ASN A 89 4.69 10.79 8.19
CA ASN A 89 5.88 11.66 8.30
C ASN A 89 6.17 12.12 9.75
N GLY A 90 5.50 11.51 10.74
CA GLY A 90 5.61 11.90 12.15
C GLY A 90 4.57 12.91 12.61
N GLN A 91 3.85 13.55 11.68
CA GLN A 91 2.83 14.58 11.96
C GLN A 91 1.51 14.32 11.27
N SER A 92 1.54 13.84 10.03
CA SER A 92 0.35 13.63 9.20
C SER A 92 0.43 12.30 8.46
N TRP A 93 -0.74 11.77 8.11
CA TRP A 93 -0.87 10.54 7.33
C TRP A 93 -1.35 10.81 5.92
N LEU A 94 -0.91 9.94 5.02
CA LEU A 94 -1.57 9.70 3.75
C LEU A 94 -1.99 8.23 3.71
N LEU A 95 -3.26 7.96 3.45
CA LEU A 95 -3.77 6.60 3.26
C LEU A 95 -4.27 6.45 1.83
N PHE A 96 -3.97 5.31 1.21
CA PHE A 96 -4.23 5.04 -0.20
C PHE A 96 -5.34 4.00 -0.33
N ASN A 97 -6.48 4.41 -0.87
CA ASN A 97 -7.61 3.51 -1.15
C ASN A 97 -7.44 2.85 -2.51
N ARG A 98 -7.59 1.52 -2.55
CA ARG A 98 -7.64 0.71 -3.77
C ARG A 98 -8.96 0.93 -4.50
N GLY A 99 -8.88 1.26 -5.78
CA GLY A 99 -10.04 1.43 -6.65
C GLY A 99 -10.45 0.15 -7.39
N ASN A 100 -10.37 -1.03 -6.78
CA ASN A 100 -10.66 -2.31 -7.48
C ASN A 100 -12.11 -2.79 -7.32
N GLY A 101 -12.95 -2.09 -6.56
CA GLY A 101 -14.38 -2.37 -6.49
C GLY A 101 -15.17 -1.67 -7.60
N ASN A 102 -16.48 -1.88 -7.61
CA ASN A 102 -17.41 -1.37 -8.63
C ASN A 102 -17.43 0.17 -8.76
N ASP A 103 -17.08 0.90 -7.71
CA ASP A 103 -16.98 2.37 -7.75
C ASP A 103 -15.68 2.84 -8.41
N SER A 104 -14.69 1.94 -8.52
CA SER A 104 -13.35 2.17 -9.08
C SER A 104 -12.64 3.45 -8.60
N LYS A 105 -12.75 3.74 -7.30
CA LYS A 105 -12.24 4.99 -6.69
C LYS A 105 -10.85 4.82 -6.09
N ASN A 106 -9.83 4.97 -6.93
CA ASN A 106 -8.47 5.25 -6.45
C ASN A 106 -8.43 6.62 -5.77
N GLY A 107 -7.89 6.68 -4.55
CA GLY A 107 -7.84 7.95 -3.85
C GLY A 107 -6.92 7.99 -2.65
N ILE A 108 -6.64 9.20 -2.21
CA ILE A 108 -5.69 9.51 -1.15
C ILE A 108 -6.42 10.31 -0.08
N PHE A 109 -6.44 9.77 1.13
CA PHE A 109 -6.83 10.51 2.32
C PHE A 109 -5.61 11.25 2.86
N ARG A 110 -5.71 12.57 3.01
CA ARG A 110 -4.75 13.34 3.82
C ARG A 110 -5.35 13.55 5.19
N ILE A 111 -4.61 13.14 6.21
CA ILE A 111 -5.01 13.26 7.61
C ILE A 111 -3.95 14.11 8.29
N PHE A 112 -4.35 15.31 8.71
CA PHE A 112 -3.42 16.29 9.28
C PHE A 112 -3.15 16.05 10.77
N ASP A 113 -3.86 15.09 11.37
CA ASP A 113 -3.67 14.68 12.75
C ASP A 113 -2.60 13.62 12.88
N LYS A 114 -1.77 13.75 13.90
CA LYS A 114 -0.73 12.76 14.23
C LYS A 114 -1.33 11.42 14.70
N GLU A 115 -2.40 11.50 15.50
CA GLU A 115 -3.09 10.35 16.07
C GLU A 115 -4.17 9.86 15.11
N LEU A 116 -3.93 8.73 14.44
CA LEU A 116 -4.83 8.22 13.42
C LEU A 116 -6.17 7.73 13.99
N ALA A 117 -6.18 7.14 15.18
CA ALA A 117 -7.38 6.53 15.76
C ALA A 117 -8.50 7.53 16.10
N ASN A 118 -8.15 8.82 16.24
CA ASN A 118 -9.08 9.90 16.57
C ASN A 118 -9.00 11.06 15.58
N ALA A 119 -8.64 10.77 14.32
CA ALA A 119 -8.50 11.79 13.30
C ALA A 119 -9.83 12.52 13.03
N GLU A 120 -9.73 13.84 12.87
CA GLU A 120 -10.82 14.77 12.56
C GLU A 120 -10.50 15.62 11.33
N ASN A 121 -9.23 15.99 11.15
CA ASN A 121 -8.77 16.88 10.07
C ASN A 121 -8.38 16.06 8.85
N ILE A 122 -9.37 15.80 7.98
CA ILE A 122 -9.25 14.84 6.87
C ILE A 122 -9.73 15.47 5.56
N THR A 123 -8.97 15.25 4.49
CA THR A 123 -9.38 15.54 3.11
C THR A 123 -9.22 14.31 2.24
N PHE A 124 -10.04 14.17 1.21
CA PHE A 124 -9.94 13.08 0.24
C PHE A 124 -9.72 13.64 -1.17
N THR A 125 -8.88 12.98 -1.96
CA THR A 125 -8.64 13.34 -3.37
C THR A 125 -8.58 12.07 -4.20
N THR A 126 -9.43 11.97 -5.21
CA THR A 126 -9.39 10.89 -6.18
C THR A 126 -8.23 11.10 -7.15
N LEU A 127 -7.59 10.02 -7.58
CA LEU A 127 -6.53 10.08 -8.59
C LEU A 127 -6.79 9.03 -9.67
N LYS A 128 -6.79 9.45 -10.94
CA LYS A 128 -6.80 8.51 -12.06
C LYS A 128 -5.42 7.93 -12.26
N LEU A 129 -5.34 6.61 -12.25
CA LEU A 129 -4.12 5.84 -12.45
C LEU A 129 -4.04 5.30 -13.90
N PRO A 130 -2.85 4.89 -14.37
CA PRO A 130 -2.71 4.32 -15.70
C PRO A 130 -3.49 3.01 -15.82
N ASN A 131 -3.95 2.70 -17.03
CA ASN A 131 -4.66 1.46 -17.34
C ASN A 131 -3.85 0.56 -18.30
N ILE A 132 -4.21 -0.72 -18.31
CA ILE A 132 -3.78 -1.69 -19.32
C ILE A 132 -5.06 -2.31 -19.89
N ASN A 133 -5.22 -2.27 -21.20
CA ASN A 133 -6.43 -2.79 -21.87
C ASN A 133 -7.74 -2.26 -21.25
N HIS A 134 -7.78 -0.96 -20.93
CA HIS A 134 -8.92 -0.28 -20.28
C HIS A 134 -9.18 -0.63 -18.81
N ILE A 135 -8.42 -1.55 -18.22
CA ILE A 135 -8.47 -1.85 -16.77
C ILE A 135 -7.54 -0.88 -16.03
N GLU A 136 -8.12 0.03 -15.26
CA GLU A 136 -7.37 1.00 -14.45
C GLU A 136 -6.60 0.28 -13.34
N SER A 137 -5.32 0.62 -13.18
CA SER A 137 -4.53 0.10 -12.06
C SER A 137 -5.00 0.70 -10.74
N SER A 138 -4.86 -0.04 -9.64
CA SER A 138 -5.18 0.44 -8.31
C SER A 138 -3.96 0.46 -7.39
N PHE A 139 -3.92 1.40 -6.44
CA PHE A 139 -2.84 1.46 -5.45
C PHE A 139 -2.70 0.14 -4.70
N THR A 140 -1.46 -0.30 -4.52
CA THR A 140 -1.13 -1.51 -3.76
C THR A 140 -0.09 -1.30 -2.67
N ASP A 141 0.73 -0.23 -2.73
CA ASP A 141 1.56 0.26 -1.63
C ASP A 141 2.18 1.63 -1.98
N ALA A 142 2.69 2.36 -0.99
CA ALA A 142 3.37 3.64 -1.16
C ALA A 142 4.45 3.92 -0.10
N VAL A 143 5.50 4.63 -0.52
CA VAL A 143 6.60 5.08 0.34
C VAL A 143 6.91 6.57 0.12
N LEU A 144 7.16 7.30 1.20
CA LEU A 144 7.55 8.71 1.14
C LEU A 144 9.07 8.86 1.06
N LEU A 145 9.52 9.65 0.09
CA LEU A 145 10.90 10.07 -0.05
C LEU A 145 10.95 11.58 -0.24
N ASN A 146 11.46 12.28 0.78
CA ASN A 146 11.45 13.76 0.83
C ASN A 146 10.02 14.31 0.66
N ASP A 147 9.80 15.08 -0.40
CA ASP A 147 8.51 15.71 -0.73
C ASP A 147 7.69 14.89 -1.76
N ASP A 148 8.17 13.73 -2.18
CA ASP A 148 7.49 12.87 -3.17
C ASP A 148 7.09 11.53 -2.57
N ILE A 149 5.90 11.07 -2.96
CA ILE A 149 5.41 9.73 -2.68
C ILE A 149 5.72 8.89 -3.90
N PHE A 150 6.41 7.77 -3.72
CA PHE A 150 6.53 6.73 -4.73
C PHE A 150 5.52 5.65 -4.40
N PHE A 151 4.80 5.17 -5.39
CA PHE A 151 3.74 4.17 -5.20
C PHE A 151 3.83 3.08 -6.26
N VAL A 152 3.36 1.89 -5.90
CA VAL A 152 3.04 0.84 -6.86
C VAL A 152 1.54 0.74 -7.04
N SER A 153 1.15 0.43 -8.28
CA SER A 153 -0.24 0.13 -8.62
C SER A 153 -0.31 -1.05 -9.57
N THR A 154 -1.38 -1.84 -9.50
CA THR A 154 -1.56 -3.04 -10.35
C THR A 154 -2.89 -2.97 -11.09
N ALA A 155 -2.86 -3.23 -12.40
CA ALA A 155 -4.06 -3.48 -13.19
C ALA A 155 -4.41 -4.97 -13.09
N GLU A 156 -5.56 -5.25 -12.48
CA GLU A 156 -6.09 -6.59 -12.20
C GLU A 156 -7.50 -6.66 -12.75
N ASP A 157 -7.73 -7.57 -13.70
CA ASP A 157 -9.04 -7.79 -14.30
C ASP A 157 -9.83 -8.79 -13.46
N THR A 158 -10.60 -8.26 -12.52
CA THR A 158 -11.43 -9.02 -11.58
C THR A 158 -12.69 -9.61 -12.23
N GLU A 159 -13.03 -9.22 -13.46
CA GLU A 159 -14.15 -9.79 -14.24
C GLU A 159 -13.71 -10.96 -15.14
N SER A 160 -12.41 -11.21 -15.22
CA SER A 160 -11.87 -12.36 -15.97
C SER A 160 -12.35 -13.70 -15.40
N THR A 161 -12.28 -14.77 -16.20
CA THR A 161 -12.71 -16.12 -15.79
C THR A 161 -11.80 -16.80 -14.76
N TYR A 162 -10.81 -16.08 -14.21
CA TYR A 162 -9.90 -16.58 -13.18
C TYR A 162 -10.44 -16.27 -11.78
N ALA A 163 -10.21 -17.16 -10.81
CA ALA A 163 -10.81 -17.06 -9.47
C ALA A 163 -10.40 -15.79 -8.71
N ASP A 164 -9.19 -15.27 -8.97
CA ASP A 164 -8.59 -14.13 -8.26
C ASP A 164 -8.29 -12.94 -9.20
N GLY A 165 -8.89 -12.93 -10.40
CA GLY A 165 -8.64 -11.93 -11.43
C GLY A 165 -7.33 -12.13 -12.22
N GLU A 166 -7.25 -11.56 -13.43
CA GLU A 166 -6.05 -11.64 -14.28
C GLU A 166 -5.14 -10.44 -14.02
N ILE A 167 -3.89 -10.71 -13.66
CA ILE A 167 -2.87 -9.66 -13.47
C ILE A 167 -2.33 -9.22 -14.84
N LEU A 168 -2.67 -7.99 -15.25
CA LEU A 168 -2.23 -7.40 -16.52
C LEU A 168 -0.87 -6.67 -16.38
N GLY A 169 -0.47 -6.40 -15.14
CA GLY A 169 0.83 -5.88 -14.74
C GLY A 169 0.76 -4.69 -13.80
N SER A 170 1.94 -4.27 -13.31
CA SER A 170 2.07 -3.17 -12.36
C SER A 170 2.78 -1.94 -12.94
N PHE A 171 2.61 -0.82 -12.25
CA PHE A 171 3.27 0.44 -12.49
C PHE A 171 4.02 0.89 -11.23
N ILE A 172 5.08 1.65 -11.44
CA ILE A 172 5.66 2.54 -10.44
C ILE A 172 5.25 3.96 -10.82
N GLY A 173 4.82 4.74 -9.85
CA GLY A 173 4.54 6.15 -10.06
C GLY A 173 5.10 7.03 -8.96
N SER A 174 5.03 8.34 -9.19
CA SER A 174 5.37 9.34 -8.19
C SER A 174 4.30 10.42 -8.14
N ILE A 175 3.99 10.87 -6.93
CA ILE A 175 3.03 11.93 -6.62
C ILE A 175 3.71 12.95 -5.73
N ASN A 176 3.51 14.24 -6.00
CA ASN A 176 3.94 15.28 -5.08
C ASN A 176 3.14 15.23 -3.78
N SER A 177 3.78 15.09 -2.63
CA SER A 177 3.11 14.88 -1.33
C SER A 177 2.26 16.06 -0.85
N LYS A 178 2.49 17.27 -1.39
CA LYS A 178 1.78 18.49 -0.99
C LYS A 178 0.58 18.77 -1.87
N THR A 179 0.73 18.62 -3.18
CA THR A 179 -0.32 18.92 -4.16
C THR A 179 -1.16 17.70 -4.54
N LEU A 180 -0.65 16.49 -4.29
CA LEU A 180 -1.18 15.21 -4.78
C LEU A 180 -1.26 15.10 -6.31
N ASN A 181 -0.51 15.94 -7.03
CA ASN A 181 -0.39 15.83 -8.48
C ASN A 181 0.54 14.67 -8.86
N LEU A 182 0.14 13.90 -9.87
CA LEU A 182 0.94 12.85 -10.46
C LEU A 182 2.16 13.46 -11.18
N ASN A 183 3.36 13.06 -10.77
CA ASN A 183 4.62 13.48 -11.41
C ASN A 183 4.88 12.62 -12.65
N PHE A 184 4.82 11.29 -12.49
CA PHE A 184 5.00 10.32 -13.57
C PHE A 184 4.38 8.97 -13.20
N THR A 185 4.18 8.13 -14.22
CA THR A 185 3.95 6.69 -14.08
C THR A 185 4.71 5.94 -15.16
N TYR A 186 5.24 4.78 -14.80
CA TYR A 186 5.95 3.89 -15.71
C TYR A 186 5.49 2.46 -15.46
N ARG A 187 5.20 1.74 -16.54
CA ARG A 187 4.90 0.31 -16.48
C ARG A 187 6.16 -0.45 -16.07
N ILE A 188 6.02 -1.32 -15.08
CA ILE A 188 7.08 -2.26 -14.69
C ILE A 188 7.02 -3.46 -15.64
N PRO A 189 8.13 -3.91 -16.24
CA PRO A 189 8.13 -5.07 -17.12
C PRO A 189 7.64 -6.34 -16.41
N GLY A 190 6.84 -7.14 -17.11
CA GLY A 190 6.28 -8.41 -16.61
C GLY A 190 4.80 -8.31 -16.22
N LEU A 191 4.28 -9.42 -15.72
CA LEU A 191 2.89 -9.58 -15.25
C LEU A 191 2.93 -9.88 -13.74
N HIS A 192 3.46 -8.91 -12.99
CA HIS A 192 3.60 -8.99 -11.54
C HIS A 192 2.47 -8.23 -10.86
N LYS A 193 2.11 -8.66 -9.64
CA LYS A 193 1.27 -7.92 -8.70
C LYS A 193 2.14 -7.50 -7.53
N PHE A 194 2.73 -6.31 -7.61
CA PHE A 194 3.53 -5.79 -6.50
C PHE A 194 2.62 -5.20 -5.42
N GLU A 195 2.81 -5.61 -4.18
CA GLU A 195 2.03 -5.23 -2.99
C GLU A 195 2.93 -4.71 -1.85
N GLY A 196 4.19 -4.43 -2.18
CA GLY A 196 5.08 -3.74 -1.28
C GLY A 196 6.14 -2.94 -2.02
N ILE A 197 6.48 -1.77 -1.51
CA ILE A 197 7.56 -0.92 -1.98
C ILE A 197 8.34 -0.31 -0.82
N THR A 198 9.66 -0.39 -0.89
CA THR A 198 10.53 0.37 0.03
C THR A 198 11.78 0.86 -0.67
N LEU A 199 12.34 1.97 -0.20
CA LEU A 199 13.61 2.49 -0.72
C LEU A 199 14.75 1.58 -0.24
N PHE A 200 15.48 0.98 -1.19
CA PHE A 200 16.69 0.22 -0.91
C PHE A 200 17.91 1.13 -0.79
N LYS A 201 18.08 2.00 -1.79
CA LYS A 201 19.26 2.83 -1.94
C LYS A 201 18.95 4.09 -2.73
N LYS A 202 19.51 5.20 -2.28
CA LYS A 202 19.57 6.46 -3.02
C LYS A 202 21.02 6.76 -3.39
N ALA A 203 21.25 7.00 -4.67
CA ALA A 203 22.49 7.56 -5.23
C ALA A 203 22.15 8.82 -6.03
N ASP A 204 23.17 9.54 -6.50
CA ASP A 204 23.04 10.89 -7.06
C ASP A 204 21.90 11.04 -8.09
N LYS A 205 21.83 10.13 -9.06
CA LYS A 205 20.82 10.15 -10.15
C LYS A 205 19.97 8.89 -10.22
N THR A 206 19.95 8.10 -9.15
CA THR A 206 19.28 6.80 -9.15
C THR A 206 18.63 6.51 -7.82
N LEU A 207 17.38 6.09 -7.88
CA LEU A 207 16.65 5.48 -6.78
C LEU A 207 16.53 3.99 -7.06
N GLU A 208 16.87 3.17 -6.06
CA GLU A 208 16.65 1.73 -6.09
C GLU A 208 15.60 1.39 -5.03
N PHE A 209 14.56 0.69 -5.44
CA PHE A 209 13.48 0.22 -4.57
C PHE A 209 13.51 -1.31 -4.47
N LEU A 210 13.09 -1.84 -3.34
CA LEU A 210 12.71 -3.25 -3.23
C LEU A 210 11.19 -3.35 -3.38
N LEU A 211 10.74 -4.33 -4.17
CA LEU A 211 9.34 -4.67 -4.39
C LEU A 211 9.09 -6.13 -3.99
N CYS A 212 7.92 -6.41 -3.44
CA CYS A 212 7.47 -7.78 -3.16
C CYS A 212 6.06 -8.02 -3.70
N GLU A 213 5.74 -9.30 -3.87
CA GLU A 213 4.41 -9.81 -4.20
C GLU A 213 3.91 -10.56 -2.95
N ASP A 214 2.63 -10.45 -2.59
CA ASP A 214 2.04 -11.48 -1.74
C ASP A 214 1.75 -12.69 -2.62
N ARG A 215 2.35 -13.83 -2.26
CA ARG A 215 2.20 -15.06 -3.00
C ARG A 215 1.35 -15.99 -2.17
N ASP A 216 0.14 -16.25 -2.66
CA ASP A 216 -0.77 -17.25 -2.11
C ASP A 216 -0.30 -18.68 -2.41
N THR A 217 0.91 -19.00 -1.94
CA THR A 217 1.53 -20.32 -2.06
C THR A 217 1.96 -20.80 -0.68
N ASP A 218 1.87 -22.10 -0.43
CA ASP A 218 2.36 -22.71 0.81
C ASP A 218 3.91 -22.75 0.88
N GLU A 219 4.61 -22.23 -0.14
CA GLU A 219 6.07 -22.16 -0.15
C GLU A 219 6.57 -21.06 0.80
N LEU A 220 7.45 -21.42 1.73
CA LEU A 220 8.18 -20.47 2.59
C LEU A 220 9.35 -19.78 1.85
N LYS A 221 9.08 -19.31 0.64
CA LYS A 221 10.02 -18.59 -0.21
C LYS A 221 9.35 -17.32 -0.69
N THR A 222 10.04 -16.20 -0.52
CA THR A 222 9.62 -14.93 -1.10
C THR A 222 10.65 -14.47 -2.12
N ILE A 223 10.15 -13.81 -3.14
CA ILE A 223 10.96 -13.18 -4.17
C ILE A 223 10.84 -11.69 -3.98
N VAL A 224 11.99 -11.04 -3.84
CA VAL A 224 12.09 -9.58 -3.74
C VAL A 224 12.76 -9.08 -5.01
N TYR A 225 12.13 -8.10 -5.64
CA TYR A 225 12.63 -7.50 -6.86
C TYR A 225 13.28 -6.17 -6.52
N LYS A 226 14.44 -5.90 -7.09
CA LYS A 226 15.04 -4.57 -7.04
C LYS A 226 14.69 -3.81 -8.31
N LEU A 227 14.02 -2.68 -8.16
CA LEU A 227 13.67 -1.76 -9.22
C LEU A 227 14.62 -0.55 -9.21
N THR A 228 15.32 -0.30 -10.33
CA THR A 228 16.15 0.90 -10.48
C THR A 228 15.47 1.95 -11.36
N LEU A 229 15.29 3.15 -10.81
CA LEU A 229 14.75 4.34 -11.46
C LEU A 229 15.85 5.41 -11.58
N SER A 230 16.00 5.98 -12.76
CA SER A 230 16.82 7.18 -12.97
C SER A 230 15.98 8.42 -12.66
N VAL A 231 16.50 9.30 -11.81
CA VAL A 231 15.88 10.58 -11.41
C VAL A 231 16.74 11.76 -11.82
#